data_AF-B3CSA3-F1
#
_entry.id   AF-B3CSA3-F1
#
_cell.length_a   1.000
_cell.length_b   1.000
_cell.length_c   1.000
_cell.angle_alpha   90.00
_cell.angle_beta   90.00
_cell.angle_gamma   90.00
#
_symmetry.space_group_name_H-M   'P 1'
#
loop_
_entity.id
_entity.type
_entity.pdbx_description
1 polymer ?
#
loop_
_entity_poly.entity_id
_entity_poly.type
_entity_poly.pdbx_seq_one_letter_code
_entity_poly.pdbx_strand_id
1 'polypeptide(L)'
;MKAQLKRKIAGVFEADMAYKILTSCDFGAAVKNKYYIKLLKNILLSDNIKFKILQEVRAVHGNDIEQLQVIPFNESKQVTNSTTEYQKTTVLQQRISDEDYLSELSKELGSNSILFKVRKYILQHYEYEQVIDKIWFSKLEVANEDNVNKKDIH
;
A
#
# COMPACT_ATOMS: atom_id res chain seq x y z
N MET A 1 -7.99 20.74 -17.61
CA MET A 1 -7.08 20.72 -16.45
C MET A 1 -6.94 19.34 -15.81
N LYS A 2 -8.01 18.61 -15.44
CA LYS A 2 -7.88 17.24 -14.88
C LYS A 2 -7.06 16.27 -15.76
N ALA A 3 -7.26 16.28 -17.08
CA ALA A 3 -6.49 15.44 -18.00
C ALA A 3 -5.00 15.82 -18.07
N GLN A 4 -4.68 17.10 -17.91
CA GLN A 4 -3.30 17.60 -17.92
C GLN A 4 -2.54 17.19 -16.66
N LEU A 5 -3.19 17.24 -15.49
CA LEU A 5 -2.62 16.73 -14.25
C LEU A 5 -2.35 15.22 -14.34
N LYS A 6 -3.30 14.43 -14.84
CA LYS A 6 -3.11 12.98 -15.04
C LYS A 6 -1.92 12.67 -15.95
N ARG A 7 -1.75 13.42 -17.04
CA ARG A 7 -0.60 13.27 -17.95
C ARG A 7 0.73 13.62 -17.29
N LYS A 8 0.75 14.65 -16.43
CA LYS A 8 1.92 15.03 -15.64
C LYS A 8 2.30 13.96 -14.61
N ILE A 9 1.33 13.43 -13.87
CA ILE A 9 1.55 12.30 -12.96
C ILE A 9 2.12 11.09 -13.72
N ALA A 10 1.60 10.80 -14.91
CA ALA A 10 2.15 9.71 -15.74
C ALA A 10 3.60 9.92 -16.18
N GLY A 11 4.07 11.17 -16.29
CA GLY A 11 5.44 11.49 -16.71
C GLY A 11 6.46 11.62 -15.57
N VAL A 12 6.01 11.83 -14.33
CA VAL A 12 6.88 12.10 -13.17
C VAL A 12 7.13 10.86 -12.30
N PHE A 13 6.24 9.89 -12.37
CA PHE A 13 6.32 8.66 -11.59
C PHE A 13 6.67 7.47 -12.49
N GLU A 14 7.33 6.47 -11.90
CA GLU A 14 7.52 5.15 -12.52
C GLU A 14 6.18 4.58 -12.98
N ALA A 15 6.19 3.83 -14.10
CA ALA A 15 4.97 3.38 -14.77
C ALA A 15 3.97 2.66 -13.83
N ASP A 16 4.45 1.74 -12.99
CA ASP A 16 3.61 0.99 -12.04
C ASP A 16 3.02 1.89 -10.96
N MET A 17 3.81 2.84 -10.47
CA MET A 17 3.39 3.79 -9.45
C MET A 17 2.38 4.79 -10.02
N ALA A 18 2.64 5.30 -11.22
CA ALA A 18 1.74 6.17 -11.96
C ALA A 18 0.40 5.47 -12.21
N TYR A 19 0.43 4.23 -12.70
CA TYR A 19 -0.77 3.43 -12.93
C TYR A 19 -1.57 3.25 -11.63
N LYS A 20 -0.89 2.88 -10.53
CA LYS A 20 -1.53 2.72 -9.22
C LYS A 20 -2.19 4.02 -8.74
N ILE A 21 -1.51 5.17 -8.84
CA ILE A 21 -2.06 6.47 -8.44
C ILE A 21 -3.25 6.85 -9.34
N LEU A 22 -3.10 6.76 -10.66
CA LEU A 22 -4.13 7.18 -11.62
C LEU A 22 -5.41 6.33 -11.56
N THR A 23 -5.28 5.05 -11.19
CA THR A 23 -6.42 4.14 -11.07
C THR A 23 -7.04 4.09 -9.67
N SER A 24 -6.34 4.61 -8.66
CA SER A 24 -6.76 4.56 -7.26
C SER A 24 -7.13 5.93 -6.69
N CYS A 25 -6.90 7.02 -7.43
CA CYS A 25 -7.19 8.38 -7.00
C CYS A 25 -8.14 9.08 -7.97
N ASP A 26 -9.18 9.72 -7.43
CA ASP A 26 -9.92 10.76 -8.14
C ASP A 26 -9.35 12.13 -7.78
N PHE A 27 -8.91 12.84 -8.82
CA PHE A 27 -8.35 14.18 -8.70
C PHE A 27 -9.52 15.16 -8.73
N GLY A 28 -9.80 15.76 -7.57
CA GLY A 28 -10.95 16.63 -7.35
C GLY A 28 -10.74 18.04 -7.91
N ALA A 29 -10.96 19.02 -7.05
CA ALA A 29 -10.83 20.43 -7.39
C ALA A 29 -9.86 21.13 -6.43
N ALA A 30 -9.30 22.23 -6.92
CA ALA A 30 -8.64 23.24 -6.12
C ALA A 30 -9.71 24.08 -5.40
N VAL A 31 -9.62 24.20 -4.08
CA VAL A 31 -10.46 25.09 -3.28
C VAL A 31 -9.54 25.90 -2.37
N LYS A 32 -9.47 27.22 -2.62
CA LYS A 32 -8.52 28.12 -1.96
C LYS A 32 -7.08 27.63 -2.14
N ASN A 33 -6.32 27.49 -1.06
CA ASN A 33 -4.93 27.01 -1.05
C ASN A 33 -4.80 25.48 -0.94
N LYS A 34 -5.89 24.72 -1.13
CA LYS A 34 -5.90 23.27 -0.97
C LYS A 34 -6.38 22.57 -2.24
N TYR A 35 -5.76 21.44 -2.53
CA TYR A 35 -6.22 20.56 -3.58
C TYR A 35 -6.69 19.23 -3.02
N TYR A 36 -7.88 18.79 -3.42
CA TYR A 36 -8.50 17.59 -2.88
C TYR A 36 -8.29 16.39 -3.80
N ILE A 37 -7.78 15.31 -3.24
CA ILE A 37 -7.72 13.99 -3.89
C ILE A 37 -8.54 13.03 -3.06
N LYS A 38 -9.37 12.25 -3.72
CA LYS A 38 -10.17 11.20 -3.09
C LYS A 38 -9.60 9.84 -3.47
N LEU A 39 -9.34 8.99 -2.48
CA LEU A 39 -8.95 7.61 -2.74
C LEU A 39 -10.18 6.80 -3.16
N LEU A 40 -10.07 6.12 -4.30
CA LEU A 40 -11.02 5.16 -4.86
C LEU A 40 -10.69 3.72 -4.48
N LYS A 41 -9.44 3.46 -4.06
CA LYS A 41 -8.98 2.18 -3.54
C LYS A 41 -8.16 2.43 -2.29
N ASN A 42 -8.09 1.45 -1.39
CA ASN A 42 -7.20 1.52 -0.24
C ASN A 42 -5.74 1.41 -0.72
N ILE A 43 -5.08 2.57 -0.90
CA ILE A 43 -3.67 2.64 -1.24
C ILE A 43 -2.95 3.55 -0.27
N LEU A 44 -1.74 3.14 0.12
CA LEU A 44 -0.85 3.97 0.92
C LEU A 44 -0.16 4.99 0.01
N LEU A 45 -0.42 6.28 0.24
CA LEU A 45 0.33 7.38 -0.35
C LEU A 45 1.35 7.87 0.67
N SER A 46 2.63 7.56 0.45
CA SER A 46 3.71 8.08 1.30
C SER A 46 3.85 9.60 1.14
N ASP A 47 4.49 10.26 2.09
CA ASP A 47 4.62 11.72 2.07
C ASP A 47 5.44 12.22 0.88
N ASN A 48 6.44 11.47 0.43
CA ASN A 48 7.17 11.75 -0.81
C ASN A 48 6.25 11.75 -2.03
N ILE A 49 5.32 10.78 -2.12
CA ILE A 49 4.35 10.70 -3.22
C ILE A 49 3.38 11.87 -3.15
N LYS A 50 2.84 12.17 -1.97
CA LYS A 50 1.96 13.34 -1.75
C LYS A 50 2.66 14.64 -2.15
N PHE A 51 3.92 14.81 -1.76
CA PHE A 51 4.73 15.97 -2.11
C PHE A 51 4.92 16.11 -3.62
N LYS A 52 5.31 15.04 -4.32
CA LYS A 52 5.44 15.05 -5.79
C LYS A 52 4.11 15.36 -6.49
N ILE A 53 3.00 14.78 -6.03
CA ILE A 53 1.67 15.07 -6.57
C ILE A 53 1.34 16.56 -6.38
N LEU A 54 1.63 17.12 -5.20
CA LEU A 54 1.40 18.53 -4.92
C LEU A 54 2.21 19.47 -5.84
N GLN A 55 3.46 19.13 -6.16
CA GLN A 55 4.25 19.90 -7.14
C GLN A 55 3.59 19.90 -8.52
N GLU A 56 3.09 18.75 -8.99
CA GLU A 56 2.39 18.68 -10.27
C GLU A 56 1.05 19.40 -10.25
N VAL A 57 0.34 19.39 -9.12
CA VAL A 57 -0.87 20.20 -8.93
C VAL A 57 -0.54 21.68 -9.04
N ARG A 58 0.52 22.17 -8.38
CA ARG A 58 0.96 23.58 -8.49
C ARG A 58 1.32 23.96 -9.91
N ALA A 59 2.00 23.06 -10.64
CA ALA A 59 2.36 23.28 -12.03
C ALA A 59 1.14 23.38 -12.99
N VAL A 60 -0.03 22.85 -12.60
CA VAL A 60 -1.26 22.88 -13.44
C VAL A 60 -2.27 23.92 -12.96
N HIS A 61 -2.42 24.08 -11.65
CA HIS A 61 -3.45 24.90 -11.02
C HIS A 61 -2.93 26.23 -10.47
N GLY A 62 -1.61 26.43 -10.44
CA GLY A 62 -0.97 27.63 -9.90
C GLY A 62 -0.32 27.39 -8.53
N ASN A 63 0.64 28.25 -8.19
CA ASN A 63 1.42 28.16 -6.95
C ASN A 63 0.64 28.49 -5.68
N ASP A 64 -0.60 28.96 -5.81
CA ASP A 64 -1.48 29.29 -4.68
C ASP A 64 -1.93 28.04 -3.90
N ILE A 65 -1.73 26.83 -4.47
CA ILE A 65 -2.01 25.57 -3.80
C ILE A 65 -0.87 25.20 -2.85
N GLU A 66 -1.06 25.39 -1.56
CA GLU A 66 -0.06 25.08 -0.54
C GLU A 66 -0.12 23.62 -0.09
N GLN A 67 -1.31 23.02 -0.05
CA GLN A 67 -1.52 21.72 0.60
C GLN A 67 -2.34 20.75 -0.25
N LEU A 68 -1.98 19.47 -0.14
CA LEU A 68 -2.73 18.36 -0.71
C LEU A 68 -3.60 17.72 0.37
N GLN A 69 -4.92 17.79 0.21
CA GLN A 69 -5.86 17.14 1.12
C GLN A 69 -6.27 15.78 0.53
N VAL A 70 -5.90 14.70 1.23
CA VAL A 70 -6.31 13.34 0.86
C VAL A 70 -7.56 12.97 1.65
N ILE A 71 -8.64 12.67 0.94
CA ILE A 71 -9.85 12.08 1.50
C ILE A 71 -9.66 10.56 1.45
N PRO A 72 -9.62 9.88 2.62
CA PRO A 72 -9.37 8.45 2.66
C PRO A 72 -10.49 7.67 1.98
N PHE A 73 -10.15 6.45 1.55
CA PHE A 73 -11.11 5.55 0.94
C PHE A 73 -12.21 5.20 1.96
N ASN A 74 -13.47 5.29 1.56
CA ASN A 74 -14.59 4.95 2.42
C ASN A 74 -15.24 3.66 1.92
N GLU A 75 -14.94 2.55 2.59
CA GLU A 75 -15.43 1.20 2.27
C GLU A 75 -16.96 1.09 2.34
N SER A 76 -17.63 1.90 3.16
CA SER A 76 -19.09 1.82 3.37
C SER A 76 -19.94 2.34 2.21
N LYS A 77 -19.34 3.05 1.23
CA LYS A 77 -20.08 3.68 0.11
C LYS A 77 -20.06 2.88 -1.19
N GLN A 78 -19.60 1.62 -1.17
CA GLN A 78 -19.46 0.80 -2.38
C GLN A 78 -20.74 0.09 -2.87
N VAL A 79 -21.91 0.33 -2.26
CA VAL A 79 -23.19 -0.17 -2.79
C VAL A 79 -23.64 0.76 -3.92
N THR A 80 -22.97 0.71 -5.07
CA THR A 80 -23.52 0.81 -6.43
C THR A 80 -22.37 0.98 -7.42
N ASN A 81 -22.23 -0.01 -8.30
CA ASN A 81 -21.56 0.06 -9.59
C ASN A 81 -20.02 -0.06 -9.56
N SER A 82 -19.53 -1.30 -9.50
CA SER A 82 -18.64 -1.88 -10.54
C SER A 82 -18.26 -3.31 -10.17
N THR A 83 -18.93 -4.26 -10.82
CA THR A 83 -18.52 -5.67 -10.88
C THR A 83 -17.16 -5.75 -11.57
N THR A 84 -16.12 -6.11 -10.82
CA THR A 84 -14.98 -6.88 -11.34
C THR A 84 -14.66 -7.96 -10.33
N GLU A 85 -14.66 -9.21 -10.80
CA GLU A 85 -14.58 -10.48 -10.07
C GLU A 85 -13.30 -10.72 -9.24
N TYR A 86 -12.50 -9.69 -8.96
CA TYR A 86 -11.30 -9.81 -8.12
C TYR A 86 -11.57 -9.58 -6.62
N GLN A 87 -12.82 -9.38 -6.21
CA GLN A 87 -13.23 -9.20 -4.81
C GLN A 87 -14.09 -10.36 -4.29
N LYS A 88 -13.68 -11.60 -4.53
CA LYS A 88 -14.25 -12.75 -3.81
C LYS A 88 -13.19 -13.61 -3.16
N THR A 89 -12.44 -13.02 -2.23
CA THR A 89 -11.92 -13.76 -1.08
C THR A 89 -11.72 -12.82 0.10
N THR A 90 -12.76 -12.06 0.43
CA THR A 90 -12.90 -11.51 1.79
C THR A 90 -13.22 -12.68 2.71
N VAL A 91 -12.20 -13.46 3.07
CA VAL A 91 -12.24 -14.12 4.37
C VAL A 91 -12.09 -12.97 5.35
N LEU A 92 -13.21 -12.59 5.98
CA LEU A 92 -13.23 -11.78 7.19
C LEU A 92 -12.39 -12.49 8.26
N GLN A 93 -11.06 -12.40 8.18
CA GLN A 93 -10.23 -12.65 9.35
C GLN A 93 -10.32 -11.38 10.18
N GLN A 94 -10.97 -11.50 11.34
CA GLN A 94 -10.97 -10.48 12.37
C GLN A 94 -9.53 -10.02 12.59
N ARG A 95 -9.26 -8.72 12.40
CA ARG A 95 -8.01 -8.11 12.86
C ARG A 95 -7.90 -8.42 14.35
N ILE A 96 -6.89 -9.20 14.71
CA ILE A 96 -6.49 -9.35 16.10
C ILE A 96 -5.52 -8.22 16.46
N SER A 97 -5.24 -8.02 17.74
CA SER A 97 -4.22 -7.07 18.16
C SER A 97 -2.86 -7.43 17.54
N ASP A 98 -2.02 -6.43 17.25
CA ASP A 98 -0.68 -6.68 16.69
C ASP A 98 0.18 -7.54 17.64
N GLU A 99 -0.02 -7.43 18.95
CA GLU A 99 0.66 -8.27 19.93
C GLU A 99 0.20 -9.73 19.87
N ASP A 100 -1.10 -9.96 19.72
CA ASP A 100 -1.65 -11.31 19.57
C ASP A 100 -1.14 -11.95 18.27
N TYR A 101 -1.07 -11.15 17.19
CA TYR A 101 -0.56 -11.61 15.90
C TYR A 101 0.93 -11.97 15.95
N LEU A 102 1.76 -11.15 16.59
CA LEU A 102 3.18 -11.45 16.78
C LEU A 102 3.37 -12.68 17.69
N SER A 103 2.50 -12.88 18.67
CA SER A 103 2.51 -14.07 19.53
C SER A 103 2.22 -15.34 18.73
N GLU A 104 1.19 -15.34 17.87
CA GLU A 104 0.89 -16.46 16.96
C GLU A 104 2.05 -16.73 16.01
N LEU A 105 2.59 -15.70 15.36
CA LEU A 105 3.75 -15.81 14.47
C LEU A 105 4.97 -16.41 15.17
N SER A 106 5.19 -16.05 16.43
CA SER A 106 6.32 -16.58 17.20
C SER A 106 6.18 -18.07 17.52
N LYS A 107 4.95 -18.57 17.64
CA LYS A 107 4.67 -20.00 17.86
C LYS A 107 4.83 -20.80 16.57
N GLU A 108 4.42 -20.23 15.44
CA GLU A 108 4.51 -20.87 14.12
C GLU A 108 5.97 -20.96 13.63
N LEU A 109 6.71 -19.85 13.72
CA LEU A 109 8.06 -19.73 13.15
C LEU A 109 9.17 -20.00 14.15
N GLY A 110 8.86 -19.96 15.45
CA GLY A 110 9.85 -19.91 16.53
C GLY A 110 10.33 -18.48 16.79
N SER A 111 10.26 -18.04 18.05
CA SER A 111 10.62 -16.68 18.48
C SER A 111 12.06 -16.25 18.15
N ASN A 112 12.97 -17.22 17.99
CA ASN A 112 14.37 -16.98 17.64
C ASN A 112 14.67 -17.08 16.14
N SER A 113 13.69 -17.46 15.32
CA SER A 113 13.85 -17.61 13.87
C SER A 113 14.19 -16.29 13.19
N ILE A 114 15.07 -16.36 12.19
CA ILE A 114 15.43 -15.21 11.34
C ILE A 114 14.18 -14.67 10.65
N LEU A 115 13.32 -15.56 10.14
CA LEU A 115 12.10 -15.17 9.43
C LEU A 115 11.10 -14.46 10.35
N PHE A 116 10.98 -14.91 11.59
CA PHE A 116 10.16 -14.22 12.59
C PHE A 116 10.67 -12.80 12.89
N LYS A 117 11.99 -12.64 13.11
CA LYS A 117 12.61 -11.33 13.37
C LYS A 117 12.40 -10.36 12.20
N VAL A 118 12.52 -10.85 10.96
CA VAL A 118 12.27 -10.06 9.75
C VAL A 118 10.82 -9.60 9.67
N ARG A 119 9.86 -10.54 9.81
CA ARG A 119 8.42 -10.20 9.75
C ARG A 119 8.01 -9.24 10.87
N LYS A 120 8.50 -9.46 12.09
CA LYS A 120 8.29 -8.55 13.23
C LYS A 120 8.82 -7.15 12.94
N TYR A 121 10.04 -7.02 12.42
CA TYR A 121 10.61 -5.72 12.09
C TYR A 121 9.77 -4.97 11.05
N ILE A 122 9.31 -5.68 10.01
CA ILE A 122 8.48 -5.10 8.95
C ILE A 122 7.14 -4.61 9.51
N LEU A 123 6.44 -5.43 10.29
CA LEU A 123 5.16 -5.08 10.90
C LEU A 123 5.26 -3.89 11.88
N GLN A 124 6.38 -3.75 12.59
CA GLN A 124 6.57 -2.68 13.58
C GLN A 124 7.04 -1.36 12.97
N HIS A 125 7.81 -1.39 11.88
CA HIS A 125 8.45 -0.18 11.31
C HIS A 125 7.76 0.35 10.05
N TYR A 126 6.92 -0.46 9.41
CA TYR A 126 6.14 -0.05 8.25
C TYR A 126 4.66 -0.14 8.62
N GLU A 127 3.82 0.75 8.07
CA GLU A 127 2.36 0.68 8.19
C GLU A 127 1.80 -0.49 7.36
N TYR A 128 2.24 -1.71 7.70
CA TYR A 128 1.94 -2.94 6.98
C TYR A 128 0.79 -3.65 7.68
N GLU A 129 -0.32 -3.84 6.98
CA GLU A 129 -1.45 -4.57 7.55
C GLU A 129 -1.12 -6.07 7.68
N GLN A 130 -1.57 -6.70 8.78
CA GLN A 130 -1.43 -8.15 9.03
C GLN A 130 -1.89 -9.00 7.84
N VAL A 131 -2.90 -8.53 7.10
CA VAL A 131 -3.41 -9.17 5.89
C VAL A 131 -2.34 -9.28 4.81
N ILE A 132 -1.50 -8.25 4.65
CA ILE A 132 -0.46 -8.24 3.62
C ILE A 132 0.70 -9.15 4.03
N ASP A 133 1.06 -9.17 5.31
CA ASP A 133 2.04 -10.13 5.85
C ASP A 133 1.57 -11.57 5.61
N LYS A 134 0.30 -11.91 5.88
CA LYS A 134 -0.27 -13.21 5.52
C LYS A 134 -0.20 -13.50 4.02
N ILE A 135 -0.58 -12.57 3.15
CA ILE A 135 -0.58 -12.80 1.69
C ILE A 135 0.83 -13.02 1.13
N TRP A 136 1.82 -12.30 1.63
CA TRP A 136 3.19 -12.37 1.15
C TRP A 136 3.94 -13.59 1.67
N PHE A 137 3.83 -13.87 2.97
CA PHE A 137 4.61 -14.92 3.60
C PHE A 137 3.93 -16.30 3.58
N SER A 138 2.61 -16.39 3.36
CA SER A 138 1.93 -17.70 3.16
C SER A 138 2.39 -18.45 1.91
N LYS A 139 3.03 -17.76 0.97
CA LYS A 139 3.60 -18.35 -0.25
C LYS A 139 5.02 -18.84 -0.07
N LEU A 140 5.63 -18.57 1.08
CA LEU A 140 6.99 -18.98 1.36
C LEU A 140 6.97 -20.30 2.13
N GLU A 141 7.62 -21.30 1.55
CA GLU A 141 7.86 -22.56 2.23
C GLU A 141 9.17 -22.41 3.03
N VAL A 142 9.10 -22.68 4.34
CA VAL A 142 10.30 -22.67 5.19
C VAL A 142 11.10 -23.93 4.86
N ALA A 143 12.15 -23.76 4.06
CA ALA A 143 13.10 -24.85 3.80
C ALA A 143 13.94 -25.10 5.05
N ASN A 144 13.84 -26.32 5.61
CA ASN A 144 14.64 -26.72 6.77
C ASN A 144 16.11 -27.05 6.43
N GLU A 145 16.41 -27.29 5.15
CA GLU A 145 17.76 -27.55 4.65
C GLU A 145 17.97 -26.89 3.28
N ASP A 146 19.10 -26.20 3.13
CA ASP A 146 19.59 -25.68 1.86
C ASP A 146 20.18 -26.83 1.03
N ASN A 147 19.31 -27.57 0.33
CA ASN A 147 19.71 -28.70 -0.50
C ASN A 147 20.57 -28.29 -1.73
N VAL A 148 20.70 -26.98 -2.00
CA VAL A 148 21.49 -26.45 -3.12
C VAL A 148 22.97 -26.37 -2.74
N ASN A 149 23.29 -26.26 -1.46
CA ASN A 149 24.66 -26.08 -0.97
C ASN A 149 25.14 -27.30 -0.17
N LYS A 150 25.04 -28.50 -0.75
CA LYS A 150 25.83 -29.65 -0.28
C LYS A 150 27.29 -29.42 -0.65
N LYS A 151 28.00 -28.64 0.16
CA LYS A 151 29.46 -28.68 0.16
C LYS A 151 29.87 -29.95 0.88
N ASP A 152 30.18 -30.99 0.12
CA ASP A 152 30.90 -32.14 0.64
C ASP A 152 32.24 -31.64 1.17
N ILE A 153 32.36 -31.58 2.50
CA ILE A 153 33.64 -31.36 3.17
C ILE A 153 34.24 -32.76 3.30
N HIS A 154 35.17 -33.08 2.40
CA HIS A 154 35.92 -34.34 2.42
C HIS A 154 37.16 -34.22 3.32
#